data_AF-A0NK36-F1
#
_entry.id   AF-A0NK36-F1
#
_cell.length_a   1.000
_cell.length_b   1.000
_cell.length_c   1.000
_cell.angle_alpha   90.00
_cell.angle_beta   90.00
_cell.angle_gamma   90.00
#
_symmetry.space_group_name_H-M   'P 1'
#
loop_
_entity.id
_entity.type
_entity.pdbx_description
1 polymer ?
#
loop_
_entity_poly.entity_id
_entity_poly.type
_entity_poly.pdbx_seq_one_letter_code
_entity_poly.pdbx_strand_id
1 'polypeptide(L)'
;MTSASTMTANASGNSYNGDTVTVEEINLTKRSNGIEYTYAEVYDSTAKKTYWIDQRAILASISSQTTVNYQATINDSARSDKTYSAPALSSWSSLTGSTNSYDGDKVTVIASAVTTRGNGTSYTYLEVKYGSLTFWIDSRAVLAQITSSIIENYSAVIEEGNRTDGIYTNGPALTSASTMTPNASAPKYEGDRVTVIKKDTTTRGDGLSYIYLEVQYGSSTFWIDSRAVSTTTYDTITATNTTPNEYATVISGRADGIYTNGPALTSASTLTANGSITAYVGNIVAVTQIDTTKRTSGGSYQYARVTDVTAGKTYWVDVRSLSMSKYATIISNSTMNSTYKIADYARNDGTYSSPALTSSSALVSTVGGRVYDGDTVTVTKEDVTKRSNGTTYTYAYVTDPKAGKSYWIDFRALAATTMNGYDESSYQSGISNGSISGSFVIVKATQGTDYVNPAEASEVASTVAAGKKLGLYSYAETGNAISEAEYFVSNIKSYLKDNPILILDWEGSALTQGPTWAKQWLDEVYNLTGIRPLIYMSKSVTSEYNWSSVAPNYGLWVAEYATTASTGYQSDPWTNNGDYGAWSTPTIFQYTDNGSLSGYGGALDLDLFYGDFEDWDRLAGLAY
;
A
#
# COMPACT_ATOMS: atom_id res chain seq x y z
N MET A 1 -25.67 38.39 -46.37
CA MET A 1 -26.32 39.72 -46.29
C MET A 1 -27.39 39.61 -45.22
N THR A 2 -27.43 40.56 -44.27
CA THR A 2 -28.21 40.44 -43.03
C THR A 2 -29.60 41.07 -43.11
N SER A 3 -29.86 41.95 -44.08
CA SER A 3 -31.19 42.53 -44.36
C SER A 3 -31.27 43.17 -45.77
N ALA A 4 -32.50 43.48 -46.25
CA ALA A 4 -32.73 44.16 -47.53
C ALA A 4 -32.11 45.57 -47.61
N SER A 5 -31.92 46.26 -46.48
CA SER A 5 -31.29 47.58 -46.42
C SER A 5 -29.77 47.57 -46.59
N THR A 6 -29.14 46.38 -46.60
CA THR A 6 -27.68 46.22 -46.78
C THR A 6 -27.28 45.82 -48.21
N MET A 7 -28.23 45.78 -49.14
CA MET A 7 -28.00 45.33 -50.53
C MET A 7 -27.30 46.36 -51.41
N THR A 8 -27.24 47.63 -51.01
CA THR A 8 -26.58 48.70 -51.76
C THR A 8 -25.75 49.53 -50.80
N ALA A 9 -24.51 49.85 -51.20
CA ALA A 9 -23.65 50.69 -50.38
C ALA A 9 -24.23 52.10 -50.26
N ASN A 10 -24.32 52.63 -49.04
CA ASN A 10 -24.83 53.98 -48.79
C ASN A 10 -23.93 55.07 -49.42
N ALA A 11 -22.65 54.77 -49.59
CA ALA A 11 -21.67 55.62 -50.26
C ALA A 11 -20.48 54.76 -50.74
N SER A 12 -19.67 55.31 -51.65
CA SER A 12 -18.42 54.68 -52.07
C SER A 12 -17.32 54.99 -51.06
N GLY A 13 -16.57 53.96 -50.63
CA GLY A 13 -15.51 54.10 -49.62
C GLY A 13 -14.42 55.11 -49.99
N ASN A 14 -14.17 55.32 -51.29
CA ASN A 14 -13.20 56.32 -51.77
C ASN A 14 -13.53 57.77 -51.36
N SER A 15 -14.79 58.05 -51.00
CA SER A 15 -15.23 59.38 -50.56
C SER A 15 -14.72 59.72 -49.15
N TYR A 16 -14.22 58.73 -48.42
CA TYR A 16 -13.68 58.83 -47.05
C TYR A 16 -12.18 58.52 -47.00
N ASN A 17 -11.49 58.58 -48.15
CA ASN A 17 -10.07 58.31 -48.22
C ASN A 17 -9.28 59.37 -47.43
N GLY A 18 -8.48 58.90 -46.47
CA GLY A 18 -7.66 59.75 -45.61
C GLY A 18 -8.31 60.10 -44.27
N ASP A 19 -9.57 59.71 -44.05
CA ASP A 19 -10.23 59.91 -42.77
C ASP A 19 -9.67 58.99 -41.69
N THR A 20 -9.53 59.52 -40.47
CA THR A 20 -9.06 58.75 -39.32
C THR A 20 -10.24 58.05 -38.67
N VAL A 21 -10.20 56.72 -38.69
CA VAL A 21 -11.28 55.88 -38.19
C VAL A 21 -10.83 55.04 -37.00
N THR A 22 -11.73 54.81 -36.04
CA THR A 22 -11.56 53.84 -34.95
C THR A 22 -12.41 52.62 -35.27
N VAL A 23 -11.82 51.42 -35.23
CA VAL A 23 -12.57 50.17 -35.42
C VAL A 23 -13.29 49.83 -34.12
N GLU A 24 -14.62 49.75 -34.17
CA GLU A 24 -15.47 49.46 -33.02
C GLU A 24 -15.87 47.98 -32.99
N GLU A 25 -16.23 47.41 -34.15
CA GLU A 25 -16.64 46.01 -34.27
C GLU A 25 -16.15 45.41 -35.60
N ILE A 26 -15.98 44.08 -35.65
CA ILE A 26 -15.68 43.34 -36.88
C ILE A 26 -16.65 42.18 -37.03
N ASN A 27 -17.29 42.10 -38.20
CA ASN A 27 -18.19 41.00 -38.55
C ASN A 27 -17.81 40.32 -39.87
N LEU A 28 -17.90 38.99 -39.86
CA LEU A 28 -17.73 38.16 -41.04
C LEU A 28 -19.08 37.92 -41.70
N THR A 29 -19.16 38.17 -43.01
CA THR A 29 -20.37 37.90 -43.79
C THR A 29 -20.06 36.90 -44.90
N LYS A 30 -20.82 35.81 -44.94
CA LYS A 30 -20.76 34.83 -46.04
C LYS A 30 -21.81 35.16 -47.08
N ARG A 31 -21.40 35.30 -48.34
CA ARG A 31 -22.31 35.49 -49.48
C ARG A 31 -22.79 34.13 -50.01
N SER A 32 -23.87 34.14 -50.79
CA SER A 32 -24.47 32.92 -51.36
C SER A 32 -23.55 32.14 -52.32
N ASN A 33 -22.51 32.80 -52.84
CA ASN A 33 -21.45 32.17 -53.65
C ASN A 33 -20.32 31.55 -52.81
N GLY A 34 -20.48 31.47 -51.48
CA GLY A 34 -19.52 30.88 -50.55
C GLY A 34 -18.35 31.81 -50.17
N ILE A 35 -18.22 32.98 -50.81
CA ILE A 35 -17.15 33.94 -50.49
C ILE A 35 -17.49 34.69 -49.21
N GLU A 36 -16.51 34.76 -48.32
CA GLU A 36 -16.59 35.48 -47.05
C GLU A 36 -15.94 36.86 -47.16
N TYR A 37 -16.60 37.86 -46.58
CA TYR A 37 -16.13 39.24 -46.53
C TYR A 37 -16.19 39.72 -45.09
N THR A 38 -15.07 40.29 -44.63
CA THR A 38 -14.97 40.90 -43.31
C THR A 38 -15.25 42.40 -43.42
N TYR A 39 -16.27 42.86 -42.69
CA TYR A 39 -16.60 44.26 -42.57
C TYR A 39 -16.27 44.73 -41.15
N ALA A 40 -15.74 45.94 -41.06
CA ALA A 40 -15.48 46.62 -39.79
C ALA A 40 -16.51 47.74 -39.62
N GLU A 41 -17.17 47.79 -38.47
CA GLU A 41 -17.84 49.00 -38.01
C GLU A 41 -16.77 49.97 -37.55
N VAL A 42 -16.76 51.15 -38.15
CA VAL A 42 -15.78 52.17 -37.83
C VAL A 42 -16.46 53.47 -37.46
N TYR A 43 -15.96 54.10 -36.40
CA TYR A 43 -16.26 55.48 -36.10
C TYR A 43 -15.24 56.39 -36.80
N ASP A 44 -15.71 57.11 -37.80
CA ASP A 44 -14.94 58.14 -38.49
C ASP A 44 -14.93 59.43 -37.67
N SER A 45 -13.76 59.75 -37.15
CA SER A 45 -13.55 60.93 -36.32
C SER A 45 -13.56 62.24 -37.11
N THR A 46 -13.30 62.20 -38.43
CA THR A 46 -13.37 63.35 -39.34
C THR A 46 -14.82 63.61 -39.75
N ALA A 47 -15.52 62.59 -40.26
CA ALA A 47 -16.91 62.72 -40.71
C ALA A 47 -17.92 62.74 -39.55
N LYS A 48 -17.49 62.42 -38.32
CA LYS A 48 -18.31 62.28 -37.10
C LYS A 48 -19.46 61.29 -37.28
N LYS A 49 -19.18 60.14 -37.91
CA LYS A 49 -20.19 59.13 -38.25
C LYS A 49 -19.64 57.72 -38.07
N THR A 50 -20.52 56.80 -37.68
CA THR A 50 -20.23 55.36 -37.68
C THR A 50 -20.78 54.73 -38.96
N TYR A 51 -19.99 53.87 -39.59
CA TYR A 51 -20.43 53.10 -40.75
C TYR A 51 -19.66 51.78 -40.87
N TRP A 52 -20.24 50.83 -41.60
CA TRP A 52 -19.60 49.57 -41.94
C TRP A 52 -18.81 49.72 -43.24
N ILE A 53 -17.53 49.37 -43.22
CA ILE A 53 -16.65 49.39 -44.39
C ILE A 53 -15.95 48.04 -44.53
N ASP A 54 -15.61 47.65 -45.76
CA ASP A 54 -14.78 46.46 -45.98
C ASP A 54 -13.46 46.65 -45.23
N GLN A 55 -13.06 45.68 -44.40
CA GLN A 55 -11.88 45.80 -43.54
C GLN A 55 -10.62 46.11 -44.36
N ARG A 56 -10.56 45.70 -45.63
CA ARG A 56 -9.41 45.95 -46.53
C ARG A 56 -9.29 47.41 -46.96
N ALA A 57 -10.32 48.23 -46.74
CA ALA A 57 -10.27 49.67 -47.00
C ALA A 57 -9.62 50.46 -45.84
N ILE A 58 -9.28 49.79 -44.74
CA ILE A 58 -8.67 50.41 -43.56
C ILE A 58 -7.16 50.14 -43.61
N LEU A 59 -6.34 51.20 -43.71
CA LEU A 59 -4.89 51.08 -43.60
C LEU A 59 -4.50 50.62 -42.19
N ALA A 60 -3.46 49.79 -42.09
CA ALA A 60 -2.92 49.37 -40.82
C ALA A 60 -2.23 50.53 -40.11
N SER A 61 -2.42 50.64 -38.80
CA SER A 61 -1.69 51.62 -37.99
C SER A 61 -0.25 51.17 -37.78
N ILE A 62 0.69 52.12 -37.74
CA ILE A 62 2.06 51.86 -37.30
C ILE A 62 2.08 52.09 -35.79
N SER A 63 2.16 51.01 -35.02
CA SER A 63 2.13 51.07 -33.55
C SER A 63 3.52 51.31 -32.94
N SER A 64 4.58 51.05 -33.69
CA SER A 64 5.96 51.36 -33.32
C SER A 64 6.83 51.45 -34.58
N GLN A 65 7.80 52.37 -34.58
CA GLN A 65 8.84 52.42 -35.60
C GLN A 65 10.17 52.84 -34.96
N THR A 66 11.23 52.09 -35.26
CA THR A 66 12.57 52.30 -34.69
C THR A 66 13.64 52.26 -35.78
N THR A 67 14.66 53.11 -35.63
CA THR A 67 15.88 53.02 -36.45
C THR A 67 16.79 51.94 -35.89
N VAL A 68 17.29 51.08 -36.77
CA VAL A 68 18.25 50.01 -36.44
C VAL A 68 19.42 50.07 -37.41
N ASN A 69 20.49 49.31 -37.17
CA ASN A 69 21.61 49.22 -38.10
C ASN A 69 22.38 47.92 -37.90
N TYR A 70 22.04 46.88 -38.67
CA TYR A 70 22.75 45.61 -38.63
C TYR A 70 22.69 44.90 -40.00
N GLN A 71 23.58 43.94 -40.21
CA GLN A 71 23.62 43.13 -41.44
C GLN A 71 22.80 41.85 -41.24
N ALA A 72 22.06 41.44 -42.25
CA ALA A 72 21.35 40.17 -42.23
C ALA A 72 21.25 39.56 -43.62
N THR A 73 20.84 38.29 -43.68
CA THR A 73 20.56 37.60 -44.94
C THR A 73 19.06 37.43 -45.08
N ILE A 74 18.50 37.80 -46.22
CA ILE A 74 17.10 37.52 -46.54
C ILE A 74 16.97 36.01 -46.80
N ASN A 75 16.01 35.36 -46.17
CA ASN A 75 15.63 33.98 -46.42
C ASN A 75 14.10 33.86 -46.53
N ASP A 76 13.63 33.80 -47.75
CA ASP A 76 12.23 33.76 -48.14
C ASP A 76 11.86 32.52 -48.98
N SER A 77 12.86 31.64 -49.22
CA SER A 77 12.73 30.38 -49.97
C SER A 77 11.50 29.52 -49.60
N ALA A 78 11.01 29.59 -48.37
CA ALA A 78 9.86 28.84 -47.88
C ALA A 78 8.61 29.69 -47.52
N ARG A 79 8.66 31.02 -47.67
CA ARG A 79 7.62 31.93 -47.17
C ARG A 79 6.94 32.76 -48.25
N SER A 80 7.61 33.03 -49.37
CA SER A 80 7.07 33.85 -50.47
C SER A 80 6.55 35.23 -50.00
N ASP A 81 7.23 35.81 -49.02
CA ASP A 81 6.97 37.14 -48.49
C ASP A 81 7.20 38.20 -49.57
N LYS A 82 6.38 39.25 -49.56
CA LYS A 82 6.48 40.36 -50.52
C LYS A 82 7.36 41.48 -49.99
N THR A 83 7.92 42.28 -50.89
CA THR A 83 8.60 43.53 -50.56
C THR A 83 7.67 44.72 -50.77
N TYR A 84 7.84 45.78 -49.97
CA TYR A 84 6.94 46.92 -49.93
C TYR A 84 7.70 48.26 -49.91
N SER A 85 7.08 49.33 -50.41
CA SER A 85 7.68 50.68 -50.41
C SER A 85 7.60 51.40 -49.05
N ALA A 86 6.75 50.89 -48.16
CA ALA A 86 6.54 51.31 -46.77
C ALA A 86 6.15 50.06 -45.97
N PRO A 87 6.04 50.09 -44.62
CA PRO A 87 5.54 48.95 -43.86
C PRO A 87 4.22 48.42 -44.46
N ALA A 88 4.06 47.10 -44.59
CA ALA A 88 2.98 46.56 -45.42
C ALA A 88 1.61 47.01 -44.92
N LEU A 89 0.71 47.37 -45.85
CA LEU A 89 -0.64 47.88 -45.63
C LEU A 89 -0.76 49.16 -44.78
N SER A 90 0.33 49.85 -44.43
CA SER A 90 0.27 51.11 -43.66
C SER A 90 0.09 52.35 -44.54
N SER A 91 0.22 52.23 -45.86
CA SER A 91 0.02 53.30 -46.81
C SER A 91 -0.62 52.78 -48.10
N TRP A 92 -1.18 53.68 -48.90
CA TRP A 92 -1.69 53.34 -50.24
C TRP A 92 -0.63 52.67 -51.13
N SER A 93 0.65 53.05 -50.97
CA SER A 93 1.77 52.49 -51.75
C SER A 93 2.25 51.12 -51.24
N SER A 94 1.76 50.66 -50.09
CA SER A 94 2.11 49.35 -49.50
C SER A 94 0.93 48.38 -49.42
N LEU A 95 -0.21 48.68 -50.07
CA LEU A 95 -1.35 47.75 -50.20
C LEU A 95 -1.03 46.52 -51.05
N THR A 96 -0.16 46.68 -52.05
CA THR A 96 0.30 45.61 -52.93
C THR A 96 1.82 45.54 -52.88
N GLY A 97 2.36 44.45 -52.35
CA GLY A 97 3.80 44.20 -52.39
C GLY A 97 4.27 43.60 -53.71
N SER A 98 5.55 43.77 -53.99
CA SER A 98 6.26 43.16 -55.12
C SER A 98 6.77 41.77 -54.74
N THR A 99 6.97 40.90 -55.75
CA THR A 99 7.60 39.59 -55.55
C THR A 99 9.00 39.79 -54.99
N ASN A 100 9.36 39.05 -53.96
CA ASN A 100 10.72 39.06 -53.44
C ASN A 100 11.66 38.29 -54.38
N SER A 101 12.78 38.91 -54.74
CA SER A 101 13.84 38.32 -55.58
C SER A 101 15.20 38.35 -54.89
N TYR A 102 15.22 38.64 -53.59
CA TYR A 102 16.43 38.89 -52.78
C TYR A 102 16.76 37.71 -51.85
N ASP A 103 16.22 36.52 -52.11
CA ASP A 103 16.49 35.34 -51.30
C ASP A 103 17.99 34.99 -51.33
N GLY A 104 18.60 34.83 -50.15
CA GLY A 104 20.03 34.59 -49.97
C GLY A 104 20.91 35.86 -49.98
N ASP A 105 20.37 37.04 -50.30
CA ASP A 105 21.13 38.28 -50.34
C ASP A 105 21.44 38.83 -48.94
N LYS A 106 22.65 39.39 -48.79
CA LYS A 106 23.04 40.17 -47.60
C LYS A 106 22.53 41.60 -47.72
N VAL A 107 21.83 42.07 -46.71
CA VAL A 107 21.22 43.40 -46.64
C VAL A 107 21.58 44.11 -45.33
N THR A 108 21.51 45.44 -45.35
CA THR A 108 21.58 46.25 -44.13
C THR A 108 20.16 46.56 -43.68
N VAL A 109 19.77 46.13 -42.49
CA VAL A 109 18.48 46.53 -41.91
C VAL A 109 18.66 47.88 -41.24
N ILE A 110 17.82 48.85 -41.63
CA ILE A 110 17.95 50.26 -41.25
C ILE A 110 16.76 50.79 -40.42
N ALA A 111 15.60 50.13 -40.49
CA ALA A 111 14.47 50.42 -39.63
C ALA A 111 13.60 49.18 -39.37
N SER A 112 12.83 49.22 -38.30
CA SER A 112 11.80 48.22 -37.97
C SER A 112 10.49 48.96 -37.69
N ALA A 113 9.37 48.39 -38.11
CA ALA A 113 8.05 48.94 -37.87
C ALA A 113 7.04 47.83 -37.58
N VAL A 114 6.20 48.05 -36.58
CA VAL A 114 5.08 47.17 -36.26
C VAL A 114 3.83 47.75 -36.88
N THR A 115 3.18 46.96 -37.74
CA THR A 115 1.89 47.31 -38.34
C THR A 115 0.78 46.52 -37.67
N THR A 116 -0.25 47.21 -37.18
CA THR A 116 -1.40 46.61 -36.53
C THR A 116 -2.61 46.70 -37.48
N ARG A 117 -3.14 45.54 -37.85
CA ARG A 117 -4.30 45.42 -38.75
C ARG A 117 -5.58 45.80 -38.00
N GLY A 118 -6.65 46.10 -38.75
CA GLY A 118 -7.95 46.43 -38.15
C GLY A 118 -8.49 45.36 -37.18
N ASN A 119 -8.09 44.08 -37.32
CA ASN A 119 -8.46 42.99 -36.41
C ASN A 119 -7.53 42.83 -35.19
N GLY A 120 -6.66 43.80 -34.93
CA GLY A 120 -5.70 43.78 -33.81
C GLY A 120 -4.45 42.92 -34.04
N THR A 121 -4.38 42.15 -35.13
CA THR A 121 -3.18 41.34 -35.43
C THR A 121 -2.01 42.25 -35.81
N SER A 122 -0.83 42.01 -35.25
CA SER A 122 0.36 42.83 -35.50
C SER A 122 1.47 42.03 -36.21
N TYR A 123 2.18 42.70 -37.11
CA TYR A 123 3.29 42.15 -37.87
C TYR A 123 4.46 43.12 -37.88
N THR A 124 5.67 42.60 -37.71
CA THR A 124 6.90 43.39 -37.80
C THR A 124 7.45 43.33 -39.22
N TYR A 125 7.68 44.50 -39.79
CA TYR A 125 8.37 44.67 -41.07
C TYR A 125 9.68 45.40 -40.86
N LEU A 126 10.66 45.06 -41.69
CA LEU A 126 12.01 45.60 -41.63
C LEU A 126 12.29 46.38 -42.90
N GLU A 127 12.76 47.61 -42.74
CA GLU A 127 13.33 48.36 -43.84
C GLU A 127 14.76 47.87 -44.07
N VAL A 128 14.99 47.32 -45.26
CA VAL A 128 16.27 46.75 -45.65
C VAL A 128 16.84 47.53 -46.82
N LYS A 129 18.15 47.75 -46.77
CA LYS A 129 18.95 48.39 -47.81
C LYS A 129 19.80 47.36 -48.51
N TYR A 130 19.64 47.27 -49.83
CA TYR A 130 20.43 46.42 -50.73
C TYR A 130 20.99 47.29 -51.86
N GLY A 131 22.29 47.58 -51.81
CA GLY A 131 22.91 48.57 -52.71
C GLY A 131 22.27 49.96 -52.58
N SER A 132 21.69 50.46 -53.66
CA SER A 132 20.92 51.73 -53.69
C SER A 132 19.42 51.56 -53.43
N LEU A 133 18.93 50.32 -53.33
CA LEU A 133 17.51 50.02 -53.12
C LEU A 133 17.18 49.99 -51.63
N THR A 134 15.95 50.38 -51.30
CA THR A 134 15.39 50.28 -49.95
C THR A 134 13.95 49.79 -50.05
N PHE A 135 13.59 48.79 -49.25
CA PHE A 135 12.26 48.20 -49.23
C PHE A 135 11.95 47.61 -47.86
N TRP A 136 10.67 47.40 -47.58
CA TRP A 136 10.18 46.76 -46.37
C TRP A 136 9.85 45.29 -46.64
N ILE A 137 10.31 44.39 -45.79
CA ILE A 137 10.02 42.95 -45.87
C ILE A 137 9.57 42.43 -44.50
N ASP A 138 8.78 41.36 -44.46
CA ASP A 138 8.38 40.73 -43.19
C ASP A 138 9.64 40.32 -42.41
N SER A 139 9.71 40.64 -41.13
CA SER A 139 10.91 40.40 -40.33
C SER A 139 11.30 38.92 -40.23
N ARG A 140 10.36 38.01 -40.49
CA ARG A 140 10.60 36.56 -40.48
C ARG A 140 11.29 36.05 -41.75
N ALA A 141 11.36 36.87 -42.80
CA ALA A 141 12.15 36.60 -43.99
C ALA A 141 13.61 37.06 -43.85
N VAL A 142 14.06 37.44 -42.65
CA VAL A 142 15.42 37.91 -42.37
C VAL A 142 16.05 37.04 -41.27
N LEU A 143 17.15 36.37 -41.60
CA LEU A 143 17.86 35.48 -40.66
C LEU A 143 18.46 36.26 -39.49
N ALA A 144 18.45 35.66 -38.31
CA ALA A 144 19.11 36.18 -37.13
C ALA A 144 20.63 36.14 -37.28
N GLN A 145 21.31 37.21 -36.88
CA GLN A 145 22.77 37.29 -36.88
C GLN A 145 23.33 36.74 -35.57
N ILE A 146 24.35 35.88 -35.63
CA ILE A 146 25.17 35.53 -34.44
C ILE A 146 26.12 36.70 -34.17
N THR A 147 25.93 37.40 -33.05
CA THR A 147 26.69 38.60 -32.69
C THR A 147 27.78 38.35 -31.65
N SER A 148 27.70 37.23 -30.93
CA SER A 148 28.76 36.75 -30.04
C SER A 148 28.75 35.22 -30.01
N SER A 149 29.92 34.61 -29.87
CA SER A 149 30.11 33.16 -29.80
C SER A 149 31.24 32.85 -28.83
N ILE A 150 30.93 32.20 -27.71
CA ILE A 150 31.84 31.92 -26.60
C ILE A 150 31.87 30.42 -26.34
N ILE A 151 33.06 29.83 -26.18
CA ILE A 151 33.21 28.44 -25.73
C ILE A 151 32.99 28.40 -24.22
N GLU A 152 32.17 27.46 -23.78
CA GLU A 152 31.85 27.24 -22.37
C GLU A 152 32.27 25.81 -21.98
N ASN A 153 32.33 25.53 -20.68
CA ASN A 153 32.53 24.16 -20.19
C ASN A 153 32.03 24.04 -18.74
N TYR A 154 30.72 23.95 -18.57
CA TYR A 154 30.12 23.74 -17.26
C TYR A 154 28.89 22.84 -17.33
N SER A 155 28.63 22.09 -16.26
CA SER A 155 27.41 21.28 -16.15
C SER A 155 26.21 22.15 -15.80
N ALA A 156 25.06 21.83 -16.38
CA ALA A 156 23.78 22.46 -16.13
C ALA A 156 22.63 21.44 -16.23
N VAL A 157 21.42 21.91 -15.98
CA VAL A 157 20.18 21.12 -16.08
C VAL A 157 19.21 21.85 -16.98
N ILE A 158 18.48 21.12 -17.82
CA ILE A 158 17.38 21.69 -18.59
C ILE A 158 16.16 21.90 -17.67
N GLU A 159 15.66 23.13 -17.61
CA GLU A 159 14.55 23.56 -16.73
C GLU A 159 13.65 24.54 -17.50
N GLU A 160 12.57 24.03 -18.11
CA GLU A 160 11.61 24.80 -18.90
C GLU A 160 10.58 25.52 -18.05
N GLY A 161 10.18 24.93 -16.92
CA GLY A 161 9.02 25.42 -16.16
C GLY A 161 7.75 25.49 -17.01
N ASN A 162 7.21 26.69 -17.23
CA ASN A 162 6.03 26.92 -18.10
C ASN A 162 6.41 27.27 -19.55
N ARG A 163 7.70 27.17 -19.91
CA ARG A 163 8.20 27.46 -21.26
C ARG A 163 8.02 26.23 -22.16
N THR A 164 8.11 26.47 -23.46
CA THR A 164 8.11 25.43 -24.49
C THR A 164 9.12 25.82 -25.56
N ASP A 165 10.40 25.85 -25.18
CA ASP A 165 11.49 26.22 -26.06
C ASP A 165 11.80 25.10 -27.07
N GLY A 166 12.38 25.52 -28.20
CA GLY A 166 12.79 24.63 -29.28
C GLY A 166 14.21 24.10 -29.10
N ILE A 167 14.42 22.86 -29.53
CA ILE A 167 15.74 22.23 -29.67
C ILE A 167 16.21 22.33 -31.11
N TYR A 168 17.45 22.76 -31.34
CA TYR A 168 18.02 22.97 -32.67
C TYR A 168 19.36 22.25 -32.83
N THR A 169 19.52 21.39 -33.83
CA THR A 169 20.75 20.57 -33.96
C THR A 169 21.87 21.23 -34.76
N ASN A 170 21.56 22.28 -35.53
CA ASN A 170 22.49 22.89 -36.48
C ASN A 170 22.73 24.40 -36.23
N GLY A 171 22.70 24.81 -34.96
CA GLY A 171 22.94 26.20 -34.54
C GLY A 171 21.75 26.82 -33.79
N PRO A 172 21.90 28.06 -33.28
CA PRO A 172 20.82 28.79 -32.63
C PRO A 172 19.60 29.02 -33.54
N ALA A 173 18.43 29.23 -32.94
CA ALA A 173 17.19 29.46 -33.69
C ALA A 173 17.30 30.63 -34.68
N LEU A 174 16.71 30.45 -35.87
CA LEU A 174 16.61 31.45 -36.95
C LEU A 174 17.95 31.93 -37.55
N THR A 175 19.07 31.28 -37.25
CA THR A 175 20.39 31.66 -37.79
C THR A 175 20.73 31.00 -39.13
N SER A 176 20.00 29.97 -39.53
CA SER A 176 20.16 29.28 -40.81
C SER A 176 18.85 28.66 -41.29
N ALA A 177 18.82 28.17 -42.53
CA ALA A 177 17.64 27.50 -43.08
C ALA A 177 17.20 26.28 -42.25
N SER A 178 18.14 25.54 -41.66
CA SER A 178 17.85 24.35 -40.85
C SER A 178 17.38 24.65 -39.42
N THR A 179 17.44 25.91 -38.99
CA THR A 179 17.04 26.35 -37.64
C THR A 179 15.82 27.28 -37.65
N MET A 180 15.11 27.35 -38.79
CA MET A 180 13.83 28.08 -38.92
C MET A 180 12.70 27.43 -38.13
N THR A 181 12.76 26.11 -37.98
CA THR A 181 11.83 25.32 -37.16
C THR A 181 12.63 24.45 -36.19
N PRO A 182 12.15 24.25 -34.96
CA PRO A 182 12.83 23.38 -34.00
C PRO A 182 12.82 21.91 -34.45
N ASN A 183 13.90 21.18 -34.16
CA ASN A 183 14.02 19.74 -34.41
C ASN A 183 13.25 18.90 -33.37
N ALA A 184 13.11 19.43 -32.15
CA ALA A 184 12.32 18.84 -31.06
C ALA A 184 11.90 19.93 -30.06
N SER A 185 11.09 19.56 -29.07
CA SER A 185 10.69 20.44 -27.97
C SER A 185 11.52 20.14 -26.72
N ALA A 186 11.98 21.19 -26.04
CA ALA A 186 12.86 21.11 -24.88
C ALA A 186 12.26 20.42 -23.64
N PRO A 187 10.95 20.49 -23.34
CA PRO A 187 10.33 19.73 -22.24
C PRO A 187 10.53 18.21 -22.31
N LYS A 188 10.89 17.66 -23.48
CA LYS A 188 11.31 16.26 -23.62
C LYS A 188 12.51 15.92 -22.72
N TYR A 189 13.36 16.90 -22.43
CA TYR A 189 14.61 16.77 -21.68
C TYR A 189 14.53 17.46 -20.31
N GLU A 190 13.33 17.74 -19.81
CA GLU A 190 13.14 18.41 -18.52
C GLU A 190 13.82 17.64 -17.38
N GLY A 191 14.71 18.33 -16.65
CA GLY A 191 15.48 17.76 -15.55
C GLY A 191 16.73 16.97 -15.96
N ASP A 192 16.99 16.80 -17.26
CA ASP A 192 18.19 16.12 -17.74
C ASP A 192 19.46 16.96 -17.54
N ARG A 193 20.54 16.30 -17.14
CA ARG A 193 21.86 16.93 -17.00
C ARG A 193 22.55 17.01 -18.34
N VAL A 194 23.14 18.17 -18.60
CA VAL A 194 23.91 18.45 -19.82
C VAL A 194 25.22 19.17 -19.49
N THR A 195 26.18 19.11 -20.41
CA THR A 195 27.36 19.99 -20.37
C THR A 195 27.14 21.12 -21.35
N VAL A 196 27.13 22.37 -20.88
CA VAL A 196 27.14 23.55 -21.74
C VAL A 196 28.54 23.70 -22.32
N ILE A 197 28.66 23.60 -23.64
CA ILE A 197 29.93 23.63 -24.37
C ILE A 197 30.12 24.92 -25.19
N LYS A 198 29.03 25.64 -25.46
CA LYS A 198 29.08 26.90 -26.21
C LYS A 198 27.91 27.81 -25.86
N LYS A 199 28.12 29.12 -26.00
CA LYS A 199 27.11 30.17 -25.83
C LYS A 199 27.17 31.13 -27.01
N ASP A 200 26.07 31.21 -27.76
CA ASP A 200 25.92 32.15 -28.86
C ASP A 200 24.84 33.19 -28.52
N THR A 201 25.15 34.46 -28.76
CA THR A 201 24.16 35.55 -28.73
C THR A 201 23.73 35.83 -30.15
N THR A 202 22.43 35.91 -30.35
CA THR A 202 21.80 36.12 -31.65
C THR A 202 20.95 37.36 -31.63
N THR A 203 21.03 38.18 -32.67
CA THR A 203 20.19 39.37 -32.85
C THR A 203 19.20 39.10 -33.97
N ARG A 204 17.91 39.27 -33.68
CA ARG A 204 16.80 39.02 -34.60
C ARG A 204 16.59 40.18 -35.55
N GLY A 205 15.74 39.93 -36.55
CA GLY A 205 15.22 40.92 -37.49
C GLY A 205 14.69 42.21 -36.81
N ASP A 206 14.03 42.08 -35.67
CA ASP A 206 13.46 43.21 -34.92
C ASP A 206 14.48 43.94 -34.02
N GLY A 207 15.75 43.52 -34.01
CA GLY A 207 16.81 44.06 -33.15
C GLY A 207 16.88 43.44 -31.75
N LEU A 208 15.97 42.54 -31.38
CA LEU A 208 16.00 41.84 -30.08
C LEU A 208 17.11 40.79 -30.06
N SER A 209 17.77 40.65 -28.91
CA SER A 209 18.85 39.68 -28.73
C SER A 209 18.46 38.52 -27.81
N TYR A 210 18.90 37.31 -28.17
CA TYR A 210 18.62 36.06 -27.49
C TYR A 210 19.90 35.25 -27.32
N ILE A 211 20.05 34.57 -26.18
CA ILE A 211 21.20 33.73 -25.88
C ILE A 211 20.78 32.26 -26.02
N TYR A 212 21.52 31.51 -26.82
CA TYR A 212 21.39 30.07 -26.96
C TYR A 212 22.65 29.38 -26.43
N LEU A 213 22.46 28.24 -25.81
CA LEU A 213 23.52 27.38 -25.32
C LEU A 213 23.57 26.12 -26.18
N GLU A 214 24.76 25.78 -26.67
CA GLU A 214 25.02 24.44 -27.18
C GLU A 214 25.33 23.53 -25.98
N VAL A 215 24.55 22.47 -25.86
CA VAL A 215 24.64 21.53 -24.77
C VAL A 215 24.96 20.13 -25.30
N GLN A 216 25.87 19.44 -24.62
CA GLN A 216 26.20 18.05 -24.86
C GLN A 216 25.34 17.16 -23.96
N TYR A 217 24.63 16.22 -24.59
CA TYR A 217 23.81 15.20 -23.95
C TYR A 217 24.19 13.83 -24.51
N GLY A 218 24.88 13.03 -23.70
CA GLY A 218 25.49 11.78 -24.18
C GLY A 218 26.50 12.02 -25.30
N SER A 219 26.29 11.37 -26.45
CA SER A 219 27.12 11.53 -27.66
C SER A 219 26.62 12.61 -28.63
N SER A 220 25.52 13.30 -28.30
CA SER A 220 24.88 14.30 -29.18
C SER A 220 25.04 15.71 -28.63
N THR A 221 24.94 16.72 -29.51
CA THR A 221 24.84 18.14 -29.12
C THR A 221 23.59 18.77 -29.72
N PHE A 222 23.07 19.79 -29.05
CA PHE A 222 21.99 20.62 -29.58
C PHE A 222 21.98 22.01 -28.93
N TRP A 223 21.32 22.96 -29.57
CA TRP A 223 21.13 24.32 -29.12
C TRP A 223 19.75 24.52 -28.49
N ILE A 224 19.72 25.19 -27.35
CA ILE A 224 18.51 25.51 -26.58
C ILE A 224 18.61 26.95 -26.08
N ASP A 225 17.47 27.62 -25.87
CA ASP A 225 17.45 28.96 -25.25
C ASP A 225 18.07 28.88 -23.85
N SER A 226 18.98 29.81 -23.52
CA SER A 226 19.68 29.81 -22.23
C SER A 226 18.76 29.89 -21.02
N ARG A 227 17.54 30.42 -21.17
CA ARG A 227 16.56 30.53 -20.08
C ARG A 227 15.92 29.19 -19.71
N ALA A 228 16.08 28.18 -20.56
CA ALA A 228 15.70 26.81 -20.31
C ALA A 228 16.82 25.98 -19.68
N VAL A 229 17.92 26.62 -19.25
CA VAL A 229 19.09 25.94 -18.71
C VAL A 229 19.49 26.58 -17.39
N SER A 230 19.48 25.76 -16.34
CA SER A 230 19.67 26.13 -14.94
C SER A 230 21.01 25.59 -14.43
N THR A 231 21.76 26.42 -13.71
CA THR A 231 23.02 26.00 -13.06
C THR A 231 22.79 25.43 -11.65
N THR A 232 21.53 25.20 -11.27
CA THR A 232 21.16 24.66 -9.96
C THR A 232 21.81 23.31 -9.71
N THR A 233 22.59 23.23 -8.64
CA THR A 233 23.22 21.97 -8.20
C THR A 233 22.26 21.19 -7.31
N TYR A 234 21.92 19.96 -7.70
CA TYR A 234 21.15 19.03 -6.87
C TYR A 234 21.98 18.45 -5.72
N ASP A 235 21.30 18.07 -4.63
CA ASP A 235 21.86 17.29 -3.55
C ASP A 235 22.32 15.92 -4.07
N THR A 236 23.43 15.41 -3.54
CA THR A 236 23.95 14.09 -3.92
C THR A 236 23.47 13.02 -2.94
N ILE A 237 23.08 11.84 -3.43
CA ILE A 237 22.80 10.68 -2.58
C ILE A 237 24.13 10.02 -2.25
N THR A 238 24.51 10.01 -0.97
CA THR A 238 25.81 9.50 -0.51
C THR A 238 25.75 8.09 0.08
N ALA A 239 24.55 7.62 0.44
CA ALA A 239 24.32 6.25 0.92
C ALA A 239 22.87 5.83 0.68
N THR A 240 22.67 4.54 0.40
CA THR A 240 21.35 3.93 0.17
C THR A 240 21.26 2.61 0.92
N ASN A 241 20.20 2.43 1.70
CA ASN A 241 19.83 1.17 2.34
C ASN A 241 18.49 0.69 1.76
N THR A 242 18.50 -0.37 0.95
CA THR A 242 17.31 -0.93 0.30
C THR A 242 16.59 -2.01 1.12
N THR A 243 17.13 -2.41 2.27
CA THR A 243 16.56 -3.46 3.12
C THR A 243 16.62 -3.07 4.61
N PRO A 244 15.97 -1.96 5.02
CA PRO A 244 16.07 -1.47 6.40
C PRO A 244 15.42 -2.40 7.44
N ASN A 245 14.56 -3.34 7.04
CA ASN A 245 13.80 -4.23 7.95
C ASN A 245 13.05 -3.46 9.05
N GLU A 246 12.45 -2.35 8.65
CA GLU A 246 11.82 -1.37 9.54
C GLU A 246 10.43 -0.97 9.03
N TYR A 247 9.61 -0.50 9.97
CA TYR A 247 8.38 0.23 9.74
C TYR A 247 8.42 1.51 10.58
N ALA A 248 7.47 2.41 10.35
CA ALA A 248 7.38 3.62 11.16
C ALA A 248 5.94 4.06 11.38
N THR A 249 5.75 4.86 12.43
CA THR A 249 4.55 5.69 12.57
C THR A 249 4.90 7.12 12.20
N VAL A 250 4.05 7.78 11.39
CA VAL A 250 4.23 9.19 11.07
C VAL A 250 3.90 10.05 12.28
N ILE A 251 4.85 10.87 12.73
CA ILE A 251 4.70 11.67 13.96
C ILE A 251 4.12 13.06 13.70
N SER A 252 3.45 13.60 14.71
CA SER A 252 3.01 15.00 14.71
C SER A 252 4.18 15.97 14.98
N GLY A 253 3.95 17.27 14.76
CA GLY A 253 4.92 18.33 15.10
C GLY A 253 5.93 18.68 14.00
N ARG A 254 5.86 18.03 12.83
CA ARG A 254 6.64 18.38 11.64
C ARG A 254 5.73 18.56 10.42
N ALA A 255 6.14 19.45 9.53
CA ALA A 255 5.47 19.75 8.28
C ALA A 255 6.40 19.54 7.08
N ASP A 256 7.19 18.46 7.13
CA ASP A 256 8.13 18.13 6.06
C ASP A 256 7.37 17.75 4.77
N GLY A 257 8.02 17.98 3.62
CA GLY A 257 7.48 17.65 2.31
C GLY A 257 7.48 16.15 2.04
N ILE A 258 6.49 15.69 1.27
CA ILE A 258 6.50 14.36 0.66
C ILE A 258 6.91 14.45 -0.81
N TYR A 259 7.63 13.45 -1.32
CA TYR A 259 8.18 13.45 -2.68
C TYR A 259 7.96 12.07 -3.34
N THR A 260 7.52 12.01 -4.60
CA THR A 260 7.23 10.71 -5.25
C THR A 260 8.44 10.09 -5.95
N ASN A 261 9.36 10.92 -6.43
CA ASN A 261 10.41 10.52 -7.38
C ASN A 261 11.83 10.53 -6.79
N GLY A 262 11.96 10.57 -5.47
CA GLY A 262 13.24 10.55 -4.76
C GLY A 262 13.26 11.44 -3.52
N PRO A 263 14.38 11.46 -2.79
CA PRO A 263 14.62 12.43 -1.72
C PRO A 263 14.50 13.89 -2.20
N ALA A 264 14.26 14.81 -1.27
CA ALA A 264 14.17 16.23 -1.60
C ALA A 264 15.48 16.74 -2.26
N LEU A 265 15.34 17.63 -3.25
CA LEU A 265 16.45 18.35 -3.91
C LEU A 265 17.47 17.48 -4.67
N THR A 266 17.23 16.17 -4.83
CA THR A 266 18.15 15.28 -5.57
C THR A 266 17.86 15.22 -7.08
N SER A 267 16.75 15.82 -7.54
CA SER A 267 16.37 15.92 -8.95
C SER A 267 15.44 17.11 -9.19
N ALA A 268 15.21 17.49 -10.45
CA ALA A 268 14.21 18.51 -10.80
C ALA A 268 12.83 18.19 -10.21
N SER A 269 12.41 16.93 -10.31
CA SER A 269 11.11 16.45 -9.83
C SER A 269 10.95 16.46 -8.30
N THR A 270 12.03 16.71 -7.55
CA THR A 270 12.02 16.76 -6.08
C THR A 270 12.42 18.13 -5.52
N LEU A 271 12.44 19.17 -6.36
CA LEU A 271 12.62 20.56 -5.94
C LEU A 271 11.42 21.09 -5.16
N THR A 272 10.21 20.67 -5.55
CA THR A 272 8.96 21.01 -4.88
C THR A 272 8.33 19.75 -4.29
N ALA A 273 7.82 19.84 -3.07
CA ALA A 273 7.12 18.73 -2.43
C ALA A 273 5.77 18.46 -3.12
N ASN A 274 5.40 17.20 -3.29
CA ASN A 274 4.09 16.79 -3.81
C ASN A 274 2.96 16.97 -2.78
N GLY A 275 3.30 17.30 -1.54
CA GLY A 275 2.37 17.53 -0.44
C GLY A 275 3.10 17.66 0.90
N SER A 276 2.34 17.60 2.00
CA SER A 276 2.87 17.64 3.36
C SER A 276 2.63 16.32 4.09
N ILE A 277 3.60 15.91 4.90
CA ILE A 277 3.48 14.71 5.74
C ILE A 277 2.38 14.84 6.81
N THR A 278 1.95 16.06 7.13
CA THR A 278 0.88 16.34 8.12
C THR A 278 -0.43 15.61 7.84
N ALA A 279 -0.74 15.34 6.56
CA ALA A 279 -1.94 14.60 6.15
C ALA A 279 -1.91 13.11 6.51
N TYR A 280 -0.75 12.58 6.91
CA TYR A 280 -0.53 11.15 7.19
C TYR A 280 -0.16 10.90 8.65
N VAL A 281 -0.24 11.90 9.53
CA VAL A 281 0.09 11.76 10.96
C VAL A 281 -0.74 10.64 11.60
N GLY A 282 -0.05 9.74 12.31
CA GLY A 282 -0.64 8.55 12.92
C GLY A 282 -0.66 7.32 12.02
N ASN A 283 -0.47 7.46 10.71
CA ASN A 283 -0.41 6.31 9.82
C ASN A 283 0.84 5.48 10.07
N ILE A 284 0.67 4.16 10.00
CA ILE A 284 1.76 3.19 10.04
C ILE A 284 2.19 2.93 8.60
N VAL A 285 3.50 3.02 8.35
CA VAL A 285 4.09 2.88 7.02
C VAL A 285 5.21 1.85 7.01
N ALA A 286 5.29 1.06 5.95
CA ALA A 286 6.41 0.16 5.72
C ALA A 286 7.59 0.96 5.17
N VAL A 287 8.78 0.81 5.76
CA VAL A 287 9.99 1.49 5.27
C VAL A 287 10.70 0.56 4.28
N THR A 288 10.79 1.00 3.03
CA THR A 288 11.31 0.18 1.93
C THR A 288 12.71 0.58 1.50
N GLN A 289 13.13 1.81 1.78
CA GLN A 289 14.47 2.31 1.48
C GLN A 289 14.79 3.51 2.36
N ILE A 290 16.06 3.70 2.71
CA ILE A 290 16.56 4.93 3.36
C ILE A 290 17.75 5.44 2.57
N ASP A 291 17.66 6.67 2.08
CA ASP A 291 18.74 7.36 1.39
C ASP A 291 19.28 8.50 2.25
N THR A 292 20.60 8.68 2.24
CA THR A 292 21.28 9.83 2.85
C THR A 292 21.69 10.79 1.75
N THR A 293 21.23 12.04 1.82
CA THR A 293 21.56 13.11 0.87
C THR A 293 22.54 14.11 1.47
N LYS A 294 23.37 14.71 0.62
CA LYS A 294 24.31 15.77 0.99
C LYS A 294 24.05 17.02 0.17
N ARG A 295 23.74 18.10 0.88
CA ARG A 295 23.56 19.44 0.32
C ARG A 295 24.88 20.01 -0.16
N THR A 296 24.83 20.85 -1.19
CA THR A 296 25.97 21.66 -1.63
C THR A 296 26.50 22.56 -0.51
N SER A 297 25.62 22.99 0.41
CA SER A 297 25.99 23.74 1.62
C SER A 297 26.69 22.89 2.70
N GLY A 298 26.82 21.57 2.49
CA GLY A 298 27.50 20.64 3.39
C GLY A 298 26.59 19.87 4.36
N GLY A 299 25.31 20.24 4.49
CA GLY A 299 24.35 19.55 5.36
C GLY A 299 24.02 18.13 4.87
N SER A 300 23.83 17.19 5.79
CA SER A 300 23.45 15.80 5.49
C SER A 300 22.06 15.49 6.06
N TYR A 301 21.22 14.80 5.27
CA TYR A 301 19.83 14.50 5.61
C TYR A 301 19.48 13.07 5.23
N GLN A 302 18.52 12.45 5.91
CA GLN A 302 18.03 11.12 5.58
C GLN A 302 16.57 11.18 5.17
N TYR A 303 16.24 10.51 4.06
CA TYR A 303 14.88 10.36 3.56
C TYR A 303 14.55 8.88 3.47
N ALA A 304 13.36 8.51 3.94
CA ALA A 304 12.83 7.16 3.84
C ALA A 304 11.82 7.09 2.71
N ARG A 305 11.95 6.08 1.84
CA ARG A 305 10.87 5.65 0.94
C ARG A 305 9.92 4.77 1.72
N VAL A 306 8.72 5.25 1.96
CA VAL A 306 7.71 4.58 2.76
C VAL A 306 6.49 4.22 1.93
N THR A 307 5.83 3.12 2.28
CA THR A 307 4.54 2.72 1.72
C THR A 307 3.50 2.72 2.83
N ASP A 308 2.49 3.58 2.69
CA ASP A 308 1.30 3.55 3.53
C ASP A 308 0.49 2.29 3.19
N VAL A 309 0.41 1.37 4.16
CA VAL A 309 -0.22 0.06 3.96
C VAL A 309 -1.75 0.13 3.90
N THR A 310 -2.35 1.23 4.37
CA THR A 310 -3.80 1.45 4.33
C THR A 310 -4.20 2.11 3.00
N ALA A 311 -3.45 3.11 2.57
CA ALA A 311 -3.75 3.87 1.34
C ALA A 311 -3.09 3.31 0.08
N GLY A 312 -2.11 2.41 0.21
CA GLY A 312 -1.31 1.88 -0.90
C GLY A 312 -0.41 2.92 -1.57
N LYS A 313 -0.13 4.05 -0.92
CA LYS A 313 0.67 5.15 -1.47
C LYS A 313 2.12 5.03 -1.04
N THR A 314 3.02 5.25 -2.00
CA THR A 314 4.47 5.29 -1.75
C THR A 314 5.02 6.68 -1.96
N TYR A 315 5.84 7.15 -1.03
CA TYR A 315 6.48 8.46 -1.09
C TYR A 315 7.78 8.48 -0.27
N TRP A 316 8.61 9.48 -0.54
CA TRP A 316 9.80 9.84 0.21
C TRP A 316 9.47 10.93 1.21
N VAL A 317 10.00 10.81 2.42
CA VAL A 317 9.85 11.81 3.49
C VAL A 317 11.11 11.84 4.35
N ASP A 318 11.39 12.99 4.96
CA ASP A 318 12.47 13.12 5.93
C ASP A 318 12.26 12.13 7.09
N VAL A 319 13.30 11.36 7.44
CA VAL A 319 13.25 10.33 8.49
C VAL A 319 12.86 10.94 9.85
N ARG A 320 13.11 12.23 10.09
CA ARG A 320 12.73 12.90 11.35
C ARG A 320 11.23 13.09 11.51
N SER A 321 10.44 12.92 10.44
CA SER A 321 8.97 12.85 10.50
C SER A 321 8.45 11.44 10.83
N LEU A 322 9.34 10.48 11.13
CA LEU A 322 9.01 9.09 11.38
C LEU A 322 9.49 8.64 12.77
N SER A 323 8.61 7.94 13.50
CA SER A 323 9.00 7.13 14.65
C SER A 323 9.31 5.72 14.16
N MET A 324 10.60 5.44 13.97
CA MET A 324 11.10 4.21 13.36
C MET A 324 11.08 3.03 14.33
N SER A 325 10.77 1.84 13.83
CA SER A 325 10.78 0.59 14.59
C SER A 325 11.16 -0.60 13.72
N LYS A 326 11.81 -1.60 14.30
CA LYS A 326 12.13 -2.86 13.61
C LYS A 326 10.93 -3.80 13.61
N TYR A 327 10.77 -4.57 12.53
CA TYR A 327 9.82 -5.68 12.53
C TYR A 327 10.14 -6.66 13.68
N ALA A 328 9.09 -7.26 14.24
CA ALA A 328 9.21 -8.28 15.26
C ALA A 328 9.75 -9.59 14.67
N THR A 329 10.53 -10.30 15.47
CA THR A 329 11.12 -11.58 15.07
C THR A 329 10.30 -12.73 15.64
N ILE A 330 10.03 -13.76 14.83
CA ILE A 330 9.49 -15.03 15.32
C ILE A 330 10.62 -15.80 15.99
N ILE A 331 10.47 -16.11 17.28
CA ILE A 331 11.49 -16.76 18.11
C ILE A 331 11.16 -18.22 18.44
N SER A 332 9.90 -18.63 18.27
CA SER A 332 9.44 -20.01 18.41
C SER A 332 8.21 -20.24 17.54
N ASN A 333 8.01 -21.48 17.12
CA ASN A 333 6.80 -21.93 16.43
C ASN A 333 6.44 -23.36 16.81
N SER A 334 5.15 -23.68 16.86
CA SER A 334 4.64 -25.03 17.11
C SER A 334 3.40 -25.32 16.26
N THR A 335 3.16 -26.59 15.96
CA THR A 335 1.96 -27.09 15.30
C THR A 335 0.96 -27.59 16.33
N MET A 336 -0.32 -27.28 16.12
CA MET A 336 -1.41 -27.57 17.05
C MET A 336 -2.57 -28.25 16.32
N ASN A 337 -3.51 -28.83 17.07
CA ASN A 337 -4.79 -29.31 16.55
C ASN A 337 -5.86 -29.29 17.64
N SER A 338 -6.18 -28.08 18.10
CA SER A 338 -7.04 -27.87 19.28
C SER A 338 -8.16 -26.90 18.94
N THR A 339 -9.34 -27.16 19.49
CA THR A 339 -10.55 -26.37 19.30
C THR A 339 -10.61 -25.27 20.36
N TYR A 340 -10.93 -24.05 19.94
CA TYR A 340 -11.11 -22.88 20.81
C TYR A 340 -12.33 -22.09 20.39
N LYS A 341 -12.80 -21.18 21.25
CA LYS A 341 -13.70 -20.10 20.84
C LYS A 341 -12.96 -18.77 20.84
N ILE A 342 -13.28 -17.91 19.88
CA ILE A 342 -12.83 -16.52 19.92
C ILE A 342 -13.55 -15.79 21.07
N ALA A 343 -12.79 -15.12 21.92
CA ALA A 343 -13.25 -14.37 23.10
C ALA A 343 -12.52 -13.03 23.21
N ASP A 344 -12.69 -12.16 22.20
CA ASP A 344 -12.02 -10.86 22.04
C ASP A 344 -12.86 -9.66 22.55
N TYR A 345 -14.05 -9.92 23.10
CA TYR A 345 -15.01 -8.91 23.57
C TYR A 345 -14.39 -7.84 24.49
N ALA A 346 -13.43 -8.21 25.34
CA ALA A 346 -12.75 -7.29 26.27
C ALA A 346 -11.39 -6.77 25.76
N ARG A 347 -10.80 -7.36 24.73
CA ARG A 347 -9.40 -7.13 24.34
C ARG A 347 -9.24 -6.29 23.07
N ASN A 348 -10.17 -6.41 22.11
CA ASN A 348 -10.13 -5.69 20.83
C ASN A 348 -8.82 -5.93 20.05
N ASP A 349 -8.36 -7.17 20.05
CA ASP A 349 -7.20 -7.63 19.29
C ASP A 349 -7.50 -7.62 17.78
N GLY A 350 -6.45 -7.54 16.96
CA GLY A 350 -6.58 -7.59 15.50
C GLY A 350 -6.43 -9.01 14.94
N THR A 351 -6.98 -9.24 13.76
CA THR A 351 -6.63 -10.40 12.92
C THR A 351 -5.63 -9.99 11.83
N TYR A 352 -4.71 -10.89 11.47
CA TYR A 352 -3.56 -10.55 10.60
C TYR A 352 -3.22 -11.68 9.60
N SER A 353 -2.54 -11.34 8.50
CA SER A 353 -2.04 -12.32 7.51
C SER A 353 -0.82 -13.12 8.00
N SER A 354 -0.08 -12.58 8.96
CA SER A 354 1.05 -13.16 9.67
C SER A 354 1.06 -12.55 11.08
N PRO A 355 1.81 -13.08 12.06
CA PRO A 355 1.83 -12.51 13.40
C PRO A 355 2.10 -10.99 13.37
N ALA A 356 1.37 -10.21 14.16
CA ALA A 356 1.38 -8.75 14.02
C ALA A 356 2.80 -8.16 14.04
N LEU A 357 3.06 -7.16 13.20
CA LEU A 357 4.34 -6.45 13.05
C LEU A 357 5.55 -7.34 12.66
N THR A 358 5.35 -8.55 12.14
CA THR A 358 6.46 -9.39 11.63
C THR A 358 6.78 -9.13 10.16
N SER A 359 5.91 -8.42 9.44
CA SER A 359 6.06 -8.12 8.02
C SER A 359 5.24 -6.88 7.63
N SER A 360 5.48 -6.33 6.45
CA SER A 360 4.74 -5.17 5.94
C SER A 360 3.23 -5.42 5.81
N SER A 361 2.81 -6.65 5.49
CA SER A 361 1.39 -7.02 5.39
C SER A 361 0.70 -7.23 6.74
N ALA A 362 1.46 -7.27 7.85
CA ALA A 362 0.93 -7.42 9.21
C ALA A 362 1.14 -6.17 10.08
N LEU A 363 1.33 -5.00 9.45
CA LEU A 363 1.45 -3.72 10.16
C LEU A 363 0.11 -3.20 10.70
N VAL A 364 -0.98 -3.52 10.02
CA VAL A 364 -2.35 -3.17 10.39
C VAL A 364 -3.20 -4.44 10.38
N SER A 365 -4.21 -4.49 11.24
CA SER A 365 -5.13 -5.63 11.27
C SER A 365 -6.06 -5.61 10.06
N THR A 366 -6.43 -6.80 9.58
CA THR A 366 -7.41 -6.97 8.50
C THR A 366 -8.81 -6.62 9.01
N VAL A 367 -9.17 -7.16 10.18
CA VAL A 367 -10.45 -6.96 10.88
C VAL A 367 -10.18 -7.09 12.39
N GLY A 368 -10.97 -6.42 13.23
CA GLY A 368 -10.94 -6.65 14.69
C GLY A 368 -11.46 -8.05 15.07
N GLY A 369 -10.84 -8.69 16.05
CA GLY A 369 -11.16 -10.04 16.52
C GLY A 369 -12.59 -10.17 17.04
N ARG A 370 -13.13 -9.10 17.64
CA ARG A 370 -14.53 -9.00 18.07
C ARG A 370 -15.57 -9.34 17.00
N VAL A 371 -15.24 -9.21 15.72
CA VAL A 371 -16.14 -9.60 14.62
C VAL A 371 -16.43 -11.11 14.63
N TYR A 372 -15.50 -11.89 15.18
CA TYR A 372 -15.55 -13.35 15.23
C TYR A 372 -15.88 -13.86 16.65
N ASP A 373 -16.30 -13.01 17.58
CA ASP A 373 -16.58 -13.42 18.97
C ASP A 373 -17.60 -14.57 19.05
N GLY A 374 -17.24 -15.60 19.81
CA GLY A 374 -18.03 -16.81 20.00
C GLY A 374 -17.87 -17.87 18.90
N ASP A 375 -17.14 -17.56 17.82
CA ASP A 375 -16.87 -18.51 16.74
C ASP A 375 -15.94 -19.60 17.24
N THR A 376 -16.33 -20.86 17.00
CA THR A 376 -15.48 -22.02 17.25
C THR A 376 -14.45 -22.12 16.13
N VAL A 377 -13.17 -22.17 16.50
CA VAL A 377 -12.03 -22.19 15.58
C VAL A 377 -11.08 -23.33 15.91
N THR A 378 -10.39 -23.84 14.89
CA THR A 378 -9.29 -24.79 15.08
C THR A 378 -7.96 -24.03 15.03
N VAL A 379 -7.17 -24.12 16.10
CA VAL A 379 -5.79 -23.61 16.12
C VAL A 379 -4.87 -24.66 15.52
N THR A 380 -4.18 -24.32 14.43
CA THR A 380 -3.27 -25.24 13.73
C THR A 380 -1.81 -24.89 13.90
N LYS A 381 -1.49 -23.64 14.26
CA LYS A 381 -0.12 -23.17 14.49
C LYS A 381 -0.09 -22.10 15.58
N GLU A 382 1.02 -22.03 16.30
CA GLU A 382 1.35 -20.95 17.21
C GLU A 382 2.73 -20.38 16.86
N ASP A 383 2.87 -19.05 16.87
CA ASP A 383 4.15 -18.35 16.72
C ASP A 383 4.35 -17.39 17.90
N VAL A 384 5.52 -17.50 18.54
CA VAL A 384 5.96 -16.52 19.57
C VAL A 384 6.81 -15.47 18.89
N THR A 385 6.40 -14.21 19.00
CA THR A 385 7.08 -13.04 18.44
C THR A 385 7.80 -12.24 19.52
N LYS A 386 8.92 -11.61 19.18
CA LYS A 386 9.67 -10.70 20.04
C LYS A 386 9.78 -9.32 19.41
N ARG A 387 9.36 -8.30 20.16
CA ARG A 387 9.48 -6.88 19.79
C ARG A 387 10.90 -6.36 20.02
N SER A 388 11.23 -5.21 19.42
CA SER A 388 12.53 -4.55 19.58
C SER A 388 12.84 -4.15 21.03
N ASN A 389 11.82 -3.84 21.83
CA ASN A 389 11.92 -3.57 23.27
C ASN A 389 12.06 -4.84 24.13
N GLY A 390 12.08 -6.03 23.52
CA GLY A 390 12.21 -7.32 24.20
C GLY A 390 10.90 -8.00 24.60
N THR A 391 9.76 -7.31 24.53
CA THR A 391 8.44 -7.89 24.88
C THR A 391 8.08 -9.02 23.92
N THR A 392 7.49 -10.10 24.44
CA THR A 392 7.04 -11.25 23.67
C THR A 392 5.52 -11.35 23.60
N TYR A 393 5.01 -11.83 22.47
CA TYR A 393 3.59 -12.07 22.23
C TYR A 393 3.40 -13.39 21.50
N THR A 394 2.39 -14.15 21.88
CA THR A 394 2.00 -15.40 21.23
C THR A 394 0.82 -15.14 20.31
N TYR A 395 0.94 -15.55 19.05
CA TYR A 395 -0.15 -15.50 18.08
C TYR A 395 -0.53 -16.91 17.65
N ALA A 396 -1.82 -17.15 17.48
CA ALA A 396 -2.37 -18.39 16.97
C ALA A 396 -2.81 -18.21 15.51
N TYR A 397 -2.48 -19.17 14.66
CA TYR A 397 -3.11 -19.32 13.35
C TYR A 397 -4.34 -20.18 13.50
N VAL A 398 -5.50 -19.59 13.23
CA VAL A 398 -6.80 -20.23 13.42
C VAL A 398 -7.49 -20.44 12.09
N THR A 399 -8.24 -21.53 11.99
CA THR A 399 -9.19 -21.78 10.90
C THR A 399 -10.60 -21.63 11.47
N ASP A 400 -11.33 -20.67 10.92
CA ASP A 400 -12.70 -20.37 11.30
C ASP A 400 -13.66 -20.89 10.21
N PRO A 401 -14.35 -22.02 10.47
CA PRO A 401 -15.29 -22.60 9.52
C PRO A 401 -16.54 -21.74 9.32
N LYS A 402 -16.95 -20.95 10.31
CA LYS A 402 -18.14 -20.09 10.22
C LYS A 402 -17.87 -18.86 9.36
N ALA A 403 -16.70 -18.25 9.51
CA ALA A 403 -16.26 -17.14 8.64
C ALA A 403 -15.72 -17.61 7.28
N GLY A 404 -15.37 -18.89 7.14
CA GLY A 404 -14.76 -19.47 5.95
C GLY A 404 -13.36 -18.92 5.67
N LYS A 405 -12.59 -18.60 6.72
CA LYS A 405 -11.30 -17.91 6.63
C LYS A 405 -10.30 -18.45 7.65
N SER A 406 -9.03 -18.19 7.41
CA SER A 406 -7.96 -18.42 8.37
C SER A 406 -7.17 -17.13 8.57
N TYR A 407 -6.70 -16.90 9.80
CA TYR A 407 -5.98 -15.69 10.17
C TYR A 407 -5.15 -15.90 11.43
N TRP A 408 -4.20 -14.97 11.66
CA TRP A 408 -3.47 -14.88 12.91
C TRP A 408 -4.20 -13.96 13.89
N ILE A 409 -4.34 -14.38 15.15
CA ILE A 409 -4.89 -13.56 16.24
C ILE A 409 -4.02 -13.71 17.49
N ASP A 410 -4.02 -12.73 18.39
CA ASP A 410 -3.35 -12.88 19.70
C ASP A 410 -3.93 -14.10 20.42
N PHE A 411 -3.08 -14.99 20.92
CA PHE A 411 -3.52 -16.25 21.53
C PHE A 411 -4.44 -16.01 22.73
N ARG A 412 -4.31 -14.86 23.42
CA ARG A 412 -5.16 -14.51 24.57
C ARG A 412 -6.59 -14.14 24.17
N ALA A 413 -6.88 -14.00 22.88
CA ALA A 413 -8.24 -13.87 22.35
C ALA A 413 -8.91 -15.23 22.13
N LEU A 414 -8.27 -16.34 22.51
CA LEU A 414 -8.81 -17.68 22.43
C LEU A 414 -9.20 -18.17 23.83
N ALA A 415 -10.44 -18.64 23.97
CA ALA A 415 -10.92 -19.33 25.16
C ALA A 415 -11.00 -20.83 24.86
N ALA A 416 -10.33 -21.64 25.68
CA ALA A 416 -10.50 -23.09 25.62
C ALA A 416 -11.97 -23.43 25.92
N THR A 417 -12.54 -24.37 25.18
CA THR A 417 -13.82 -24.98 25.53
C THR A 417 -13.60 -25.94 26.69
N THR A 418 -14.48 -25.92 27.68
CA THR A 418 -14.41 -26.86 28.81
C THR A 418 -15.77 -27.47 29.10
N MET A 419 -15.76 -28.72 29.57
CA MET A 419 -16.92 -29.42 30.10
C MET A 419 -16.66 -29.81 31.55
N ASN A 420 -17.66 -29.64 32.41
CA ASN A 420 -17.61 -30.16 33.77
C ASN A 420 -18.15 -31.59 33.80
N GLY A 421 -17.53 -32.44 34.61
CA GLY A 421 -18.00 -33.80 34.85
C GLY A 421 -17.55 -34.30 36.22
N TYR A 422 -17.75 -35.58 36.44
CA TYR A 422 -17.31 -36.28 37.64
C TYR A 422 -17.08 -37.75 37.29
N ASP A 423 -16.34 -38.45 38.13
CA ASP A 423 -16.20 -39.89 38.05
C ASP A 423 -16.90 -40.62 39.21
N GLU A 424 -17.23 -41.88 38.98
CA GLU A 424 -17.99 -42.71 39.91
C GLU A 424 -17.60 -44.19 39.84
N SER A 425 -17.92 -44.90 40.92
CA SER A 425 -17.70 -46.34 41.06
C SER A 425 -18.77 -46.95 41.97
N SER A 426 -18.64 -48.24 42.29
CA SER A 426 -19.53 -48.92 43.26
C SER A 426 -19.72 -48.20 44.61
N TYR A 427 -18.83 -47.29 45.01
CA TYR A 427 -19.01 -46.46 46.22
C TYR A 427 -20.18 -45.47 46.10
N GLN A 428 -20.57 -45.10 44.87
CA GLN A 428 -21.70 -44.24 44.53
C GLN A 428 -22.93 -45.06 44.07
N SER A 429 -22.97 -46.38 44.32
CA SER A 429 -24.05 -47.24 43.85
C SER A 429 -25.45 -46.69 44.17
N GLY A 430 -26.30 -46.61 43.15
CA GLY A 430 -27.65 -46.03 43.24
C GLY A 430 -27.72 -44.53 42.94
N ILE A 431 -26.61 -43.91 42.53
CA ILE A 431 -26.56 -42.54 42.04
C ILE A 431 -27.48 -42.32 40.83
N SER A 432 -28.12 -41.15 40.77
CA SER A 432 -29.00 -40.76 39.67
C SER A 432 -28.34 -39.65 38.86
N ASN A 433 -27.63 -40.02 37.80
CA ASN A 433 -26.83 -39.07 37.00
C ASN A 433 -27.65 -37.99 36.31
N GLY A 434 -28.94 -38.23 36.04
CA GLY A 434 -29.85 -37.20 35.53
C GLY A 434 -30.23 -36.11 36.54
N SER A 435 -29.99 -36.34 37.83
CA SER A 435 -30.31 -35.39 38.91
C SER A 435 -29.15 -34.47 39.28
N ILE A 436 -27.97 -34.72 38.73
CA ILE A 436 -26.71 -34.02 39.06
C ILE A 436 -26.29 -33.20 37.85
N SER A 437 -25.91 -31.94 38.04
CA SER A 437 -25.36 -31.11 36.96
C SER A 437 -24.04 -31.67 36.43
N GLY A 438 -23.78 -31.60 35.14
CA GLY A 438 -22.54 -32.05 34.51
C GLY A 438 -22.78 -32.48 33.06
N SER A 439 -21.73 -32.46 32.25
CA SER A 439 -21.79 -32.79 30.82
C SER A 439 -21.27 -34.20 30.52
N PHE A 440 -20.44 -34.77 31.39
CA PHE A 440 -19.93 -36.13 31.28
C PHE A 440 -19.87 -36.84 32.63
N VAL A 441 -19.80 -38.18 32.60
CA VAL A 441 -19.55 -39.05 33.75
C VAL A 441 -18.57 -40.15 33.35
N ILE A 442 -17.55 -40.39 34.18
CA ILE A 442 -16.57 -41.46 33.99
C ILE A 442 -16.84 -42.58 35.00
N VAL A 443 -17.18 -43.79 34.53
CA VAL A 443 -17.63 -44.90 35.38
C VAL A 443 -16.54 -45.95 35.50
N LYS A 444 -16.28 -46.44 36.72
CA LYS A 444 -15.41 -47.61 36.94
C LYS A 444 -16.03 -48.85 36.31
N ALA A 445 -15.32 -49.50 35.40
CA ALA A 445 -15.76 -50.75 34.81
C ALA A 445 -15.11 -51.95 35.50
N THR A 446 -13.78 -52.00 35.52
CA THR A 446 -13.01 -53.15 36.01
C THR A 446 -11.87 -52.74 36.93
N GLN A 447 -11.27 -53.74 37.58
CA GLN A 447 -10.01 -53.64 38.28
C GLN A 447 -9.25 -54.96 38.14
N GLY A 448 -7.96 -54.89 37.78
CA GLY A 448 -7.15 -56.08 37.60
C GLY A 448 -7.77 -57.05 36.58
N THR A 449 -7.80 -58.34 36.92
CA THR A 449 -8.29 -59.41 36.02
C THR A 449 -9.47 -60.20 36.57
N ASP A 450 -10.05 -59.78 37.69
CA ASP A 450 -11.08 -60.53 38.41
C ASP A 450 -12.24 -59.68 38.97
N TYR A 451 -12.10 -58.36 39.03
CA TYR A 451 -13.14 -57.48 39.55
C TYR A 451 -13.87 -56.71 38.43
N VAL A 452 -15.20 -56.79 38.46
CA VAL A 452 -16.12 -55.92 37.73
C VAL A 452 -16.91 -55.09 38.73
N ASN A 453 -17.06 -53.79 38.47
CA ASN A 453 -17.88 -52.92 39.30
C ASN A 453 -19.35 -53.44 39.31
N PRO A 454 -19.90 -53.84 40.47
CA PRO A 454 -21.26 -54.39 40.55
C PRO A 454 -22.36 -53.36 40.20
N ALA A 455 -22.04 -52.07 40.21
CA ALA A 455 -22.95 -50.99 39.86
C ALA A 455 -22.79 -50.48 38.41
N GLU A 456 -21.80 -50.98 37.67
CA GLU A 456 -21.41 -50.52 36.32
C GLU A 456 -22.63 -50.40 35.39
N ALA A 457 -23.42 -51.47 35.26
CA ALA A 457 -24.56 -51.48 34.35
C ALA A 457 -25.60 -50.40 34.68
N SER A 458 -25.86 -50.14 35.97
CA SER A 458 -26.80 -49.10 36.39
C SER A 458 -26.24 -47.69 36.23
N GLU A 459 -24.95 -47.50 36.50
CA GLU A 459 -24.22 -46.23 36.36
C GLU A 459 -24.14 -45.81 34.89
N VAL A 460 -23.70 -46.72 34.01
CA VAL A 460 -23.69 -46.52 32.56
C VAL A 460 -25.09 -46.20 32.04
N ALA A 461 -26.10 -46.99 32.42
CA ALA A 461 -27.47 -46.74 31.98
C ALA A 461 -28.00 -45.39 32.46
N SER A 462 -27.69 -44.98 33.70
CA SER A 462 -28.09 -43.68 34.23
C SER A 462 -27.38 -42.53 33.50
N THR A 463 -26.11 -42.68 33.12
CA THR A 463 -25.35 -41.67 32.37
C THR A 463 -25.90 -41.48 30.97
N VAL A 464 -26.12 -42.58 30.24
CA VAL A 464 -26.67 -42.57 28.88
C VAL A 464 -28.10 -42.00 28.88
N ALA A 465 -28.94 -42.41 29.83
CA ALA A 465 -30.31 -41.90 29.95
C ALA A 465 -30.36 -40.39 30.28
N ALA A 466 -29.32 -39.86 30.95
CA ALA A 466 -29.18 -38.43 31.23
C ALA A 466 -28.68 -37.62 30.02
N GLY A 467 -28.30 -38.26 28.91
CA GLY A 467 -27.74 -37.59 27.73
C GLY A 467 -26.34 -37.01 27.97
N LYS A 468 -25.64 -37.49 29.01
CA LYS A 468 -24.26 -37.09 29.32
C LYS A 468 -23.28 -37.93 28.51
N LYS A 469 -22.10 -37.38 28.25
CA LYS A 469 -20.98 -38.13 27.67
C LYS A 469 -20.47 -39.18 28.66
N LEU A 470 -20.09 -40.35 28.15
CA LEU A 470 -19.66 -41.49 28.95
C LEU A 470 -18.15 -41.67 28.87
N GLY A 471 -17.52 -41.97 30.01
CA GLY A 471 -16.17 -42.54 30.09
C GLY A 471 -16.21 -43.85 30.88
N LEU A 472 -15.28 -44.75 30.59
CA LEU A 472 -15.11 -46.03 31.29
C LEU A 472 -13.65 -46.21 31.68
N TYR A 473 -13.38 -46.51 32.95
CA TYR A 473 -12.01 -46.74 33.42
C TYR A 473 -11.78 -48.13 34.00
N SER A 474 -10.54 -48.62 33.90
CA SER A 474 -10.06 -49.79 34.64
C SER A 474 -8.99 -49.37 35.64
N TYR A 475 -9.18 -49.70 36.92
CA TYR A 475 -8.18 -49.48 37.96
C TYR A 475 -7.06 -50.52 37.83
N ALA A 476 -5.84 -50.06 37.58
CA ALA A 476 -4.69 -50.89 37.31
C ALA A 476 -4.23 -51.69 38.55
N GLU A 477 -3.85 -52.95 38.35
CA GLU A 477 -3.16 -53.75 39.37
C GLU A 477 -1.78 -54.23 38.91
N THR A 478 -1.04 -54.87 39.83
CA THR A 478 0.21 -55.54 39.47
C THR A 478 -0.08 -56.83 38.73
N GLY A 479 0.52 -57.05 37.57
CA GLY A 479 0.27 -58.26 36.79
C GLY A 479 0.66 -58.12 35.32
N ASN A 480 -0.06 -58.82 34.45
CA ASN A 480 0.16 -58.76 33.01
C ASN A 480 -0.74 -57.68 32.37
N ALA A 481 -0.13 -56.65 31.78
CA ALA A 481 -0.83 -55.52 31.15
C ALA A 481 -1.82 -55.95 30.06
N ILE A 482 -1.45 -56.94 29.24
CA ILE A 482 -2.27 -57.41 28.12
C ILE A 482 -3.51 -58.13 28.65
N SER A 483 -3.35 -59.03 29.62
CA SER A 483 -4.48 -59.74 30.23
C SER A 483 -5.46 -58.80 30.92
N GLU A 484 -4.97 -57.73 31.55
CA GLU A 484 -5.81 -56.70 32.15
C GLU A 484 -6.55 -55.85 31.11
N ALA A 485 -5.91 -55.51 29.99
CA ALA A 485 -6.55 -54.82 28.87
C ALA A 485 -7.65 -55.69 28.22
N GLU A 486 -7.36 -56.98 27.99
CA GLU A 486 -8.33 -57.96 27.47
C GLU A 486 -9.52 -58.10 28.42
N TYR A 487 -9.27 -58.16 29.73
CA TYR A 487 -10.31 -58.26 30.75
C TYR A 487 -11.22 -57.02 30.74
N PHE A 488 -10.64 -55.81 30.76
CA PHE A 488 -11.39 -54.56 30.66
C PHE A 488 -12.26 -54.54 29.41
N VAL A 489 -11.68 -54.74 28.22
CA VAL A 489 -12.40 -54.69 26.95
C VAL A 489 -13.51 -55.74 26.86
N SER A 490 -13.28 -56.94 27.42
CA SER A 490 -14.28 -58.01 27.41
C SER A 490 -15.54 -57.66 28.20
N ASN A 491 -15.41 -56.90 29.30
CA ASN A 491 -16.52 -56.50 30.16
C ASN A 491 -17.26 -55.28 29.63
N ILE A 492 -16.56 -54.32 29.00
CA ILE A 492 -17.19 -53.10 28.49
C ILE A 492 -17.79 -53.23 27.08
N LYS A 493 -17.62 -54.39 26.43
CA LYS A 493 -17.96 -54.59 25.01
C LYS A 493 -19.39 -54.18 24.64
N SER A 494 -20.34 -54.40 25.54
CA SER A 494 -21.75 -54.04 25.33
C SER A 494 -22.02 -52.53 25.37
N TYR A 495 -21.15 -51.76 26.02
CA TYR A 495 -21.28 -50.31 26.20
C TYR A 495 -20.52 -49.51 25.14
N LEU A 496 -19.65 -50.14 24.34
CA LEU A 496 -18.94 -49.45 23.24
C LEU A 496 -19.90 -48.78 22.24
N LYS A 497 -21.14 -49.29 22.12
CA LYS A 497 -22.20 -48.69 21.30
C LYS A 497 -22.64 -47.30 21.78
N ASP A 498 -22.39 -46.98 23.05
CA ASP A 498 -22.75 -45.73 23.71
C ASP A 498 -21.59 -44.71 23.66
N ASN A 499 -20.58 -44.98 22.82
CA ASN A 499 -19.43 -44.13 22.51
C ASN A 499 -18.67 -43.62 23.76
N PRO A 500 -18.21 -44.51 24.65
CA PRO A 500 -17.40 -44.10 25.79
C PRO A 500 -15.99 -43.68 25.35
N ILE A 501 -15.39 -42.72 26.06
CA ILE A 501 -13.93 -42.68 26.14
C ILE A 501 -13.44 -43.78 27.08
N LEU A 502 -12.24 -44.29 26.84
CA LEU A 502 -11.64 -45.37 27.63
C LEU A 502 -10.46 -44.82 28.44
N ILE A 503 -10.27 -45.29 29.67
CA ILE A 503 -9.20 -44.79 30.54
C ILE A 503 -8.50 -45.96 31.27
N LEU A 504 -7.17 -45.93 31.30
CA LEU A 504 -6.37 -46.64 32.31
C LEU A 504 -6.24 -45.77 33.56
N ASP A 505 -6.77 -46.22 34.69
CA ASP A 505 -6.50 -45.60 35.99
C ASP A 505 -5.22 -46.21 36.59
N TRP A 506 -4.10 -45.49 36.44
CA TRP A 506 -2.76 -45.97 36.78
C TRP A 506 -2.23 -45.33 38.06
N GLU A 507 -2.56 -45.96 39.18
CA GLU A 507 -2.15 -45.48 40.49
C GLU A 507 -1.84 -46.61 41.51
N GLY A 508 -1.59 -46.23 42.75
CA GLY A 508 -1.37 -47.18 43.84
C GLY A 508 -0.24 -48.19 43.57
N SER A 509 -0.54 -49.48 43.69
CA SER A 509 0.45 -50.55 43.52
C SER A 509 0.95 -50.70 42.07
N ALA A 510 0.15 -50.29 41.08
CA ALA A 510 0.50 -50.39 39.66
C ALA A 510 1.66 -49.48 39.25
N LEU A 511 1.95 -48.42 40.02
CA LEU A 511 3.08 -47.52 39.79
C LEU A 511 4.42 -48.27 39.67
N THR A 512 4.57 -49.37 40.43
CA THR A 512 5.78 -50.22 40.41
C THR A 512 6.04 -50.92 39.07
N GLN A 513 5.03 -51.02 38.20
CA GLN A 513 5.16 -51.64 36.87
C GLN A 513 5.83 -50.71 35.85
N GLY A 514 5.82 -49.40 36.09
CA GLY A 514 6.41 -48.37 35.25
C GLY A 514 5.70 -48.10 33.91
N PRO A 515 6.13 -47.04 33.17
CA PRO A 515 5.45 -46.59 31.95
C PRO A 515 5.38 -47.61 30.81
N THR A 516 6.34 -48.53 30.73
CA THR A 516 6.34 -49.57 29.70
C THR A 516 5.12 -50.48 29.84
N TRP A 517 4.76 -50.85 31.07
CA TRP A 517 3.57 -51.65 31.34
C TRP A 517 2.29 -50.90 30.97
N ALA A 518 2.20 -49.63 31.39
CA ALA A 518 1.05 -48.78 31.07
C ALA A 518 0.88 -48.64 29.54
N LYS A 519 1.98 -48.46 28.81
CA LYS A 519 1.97 -48.42 27.35
C LYS A 519 1.44 -49.72 26.73
N GLN A 520 1.82 -50.88 27.25
CA GLN A 520 1.33 -52.16 26.73
C GLN A 520 -0.18 -52.30 26.92
N TRP A 521 -0.72 -51.88 28.06
CA TRP A 521 -2.16 -51.87 28.30
C TRP A 521 -2.88 -50.92 27.33
N LEU A 522 -2.39 -49.68 27.20
CA LEU A 522 -2.98 -48.64 26.33
C LEU A 522 -2.99 -49.06 24.86
N ASP A 523 -1.87 -49.63 24.39
CA ASP A 523 -1.73 -50.15 23.03
C ASP A 523 -2.69 -51.33 22.80
N GLU A 524 -2.85 -52.23 23.77
CA GLU A 524 -3.72 -53.39 23.62
C GLU A 524 -5.20 -53.01 23.59
N VAL A 525 -5.64 -52.10 24.46
CA VAL A 525 -7.01 -51.58 24.38
C VAL A 525 -7.26 -50.89 23.04
N TYR A 526 -6.29 -50.12 22.54
CA TYR A 526 -6.40 -49.53 21.19
C TYR A 526 -6.48 -50.61 20.10
N ASN A 527 -5.70 -51.69 20.18
CA ASN A 527 -5.76 -52.79 19.22
C ASN A 527 -7.13 -53.48 19.22
N LEU A 528 -7.73 -53.65 20.39
CA LEU A 528 -9.01 -54.37 20.56
C LEU A 528 -10.24 -53.52 20.22
N THR A 529 -10.14 -52.19 20.35
CA THR A 529 -11.30 -51.28 20.24
C THR A 529 -11.20 -50.26 19.11
N GLY A 530 -9.99 -49.94 18.65
CA GLY A 530 -9.73 -48.79 17.77
C GLY A 530 -9.79 -47.43 18.47
N ILE A 531 -10.08 -47.40 19.79
CA ILE A 531 -10.20 -46.18 20.60
C ILE A 531 -8.91 -46.01 21.40
N ARG A 532 -8.28 -44.83 21.33
CA ARG A 532 -7.06 -44.55 22.10
C ARG A 532 -7.45 -44.17 23.52
N PRO A 533 -7.09 -44.96 24.55
CA PRO A 533 -7.48 -44.62 25.91
C PRO A 533 -6.70 -43.41 26.44
N LEU A 534 -7.28 -42.73 27.42
CA LEU A 534 -6.53 -41.81 28.28
C LEU A 534 -5.80 -42.62 29.36
N ILE A 535 -4.80 -42.00 29.98
CA ILE A 535 -4.19 -42.50 31.21
C ILE A 535 -4.45 -41.53 32.35
N TYR A 536 -4.92 -42.06 33.48
CA TYR A 536 -5.07 -41.34 34.72
C TYR A 536 -3.88 -41.54 35.65
N MET A 537 -3.44 -40.44 36.28
CA MET A 537 -2.44 -40.45 37.36
C MET A 537 -2.42 -39.11 38.11
N SER A 538 -1.85 -39.09 39.32
CA SER A 538 -1.57 -37.82 40.02
C SER A 538 -0.52 -36.97 39.30
N LYS A 539 -0.60 -35.63 39.43
CA LYS A 539 0.34 -34.71 38.78
C LYS A 539 1.79 -34.99 39.15
N SER A 540 2.08 -35.38 40.39
CA SER A 540 3.43 -35.76 40.81
C SER A 540 4.02 -36.93 40.00
N VAL A 541 3.18 -37.89 39.63
CA VAL A 541 3.60 -39.07 38.87
C VAL A 541 3.94 -38.73 37.41
N THR A 542 3.39 -37.63 36.87
CA THR A 542 3.72 -37.16 35.52
C THR A 542 5.20 -36.77 35.37
N SER A 543 5.85 -36.33 36.46
CA SER A 543 7.26 -35.98 36.47
C SER A 543 8.16 -37.06 37.09
N GLU A 544 7.59 -38.06 37.76
CA GLU A 544 8.35 -39.14 38.41
C GLU A 544 8.94 -40.14 37.41
N TYR A 545 8.25 -40.34 36.28
CA TYR A 545 8.63 -41.30 35.25
C TYR A 545 8.86 -40.64 33.88
N ASN A 546 9.56 -41.35 33.00
CA ASN A 546 9.72 -40.92 31.61
C ASN A 546 8.52 -41.39 30.75
N TRP A 547 7.64 -40.46 30.43
CA TRP A 547 6.42 -40.69 29.65
C TRP A 547 6.55 -40.42 28.14
N SER A 548 7.76 -40.14 27.64
CA SER A 548 7.99 -39.74 26.24
C SER A 548 7.53 -40.78 25.19
N SER A 549 7.39 -42.04 25.58
CA SER A 549 6.86 -43.10 24.69
C SER A 549 5.33 -43.21 24.70
N VAL A 550 4.65 -42.64 25.71
CA VAL A 550 3.20 -42.73 25.92
C VAL A 550 2.50 -41.46 25.43
N ALA A 551 2.96 -40.29 25.90
CA ALA A 551 2.33 -38.99 25.68
C ALA A 551 2.08 -38.62 24.20
N PRO A 552 2.91 -39.03 23.21
CA PRO A 552 2.63 -38.70 21.81
C PRO A 552 1.33 -39.29 21.25
N ASN A 553 0.80 -40.37 21.85
CA ASN A 553 -0.37 -41.07 21.34
C ASN A 553 -1.56 -41.12 22.31
N TYR A 554 -1.35 -40.84 23.60
CA TYR A 554 -2.38 -41.01 24.63
C TYR A 554 -2.55 -39.74 25.46
N GLY A 555 -3.80 -39.33 25.66
CA GLY A 555 -4.13 -38.15 26.47
C GLY A 555 -4.04 -38.43 27.98
N LEU A 556 -4.00 -37.36 28.75
CA LEU A 556 -3.79 -37.41 30.21
C LEU A 556 -5.06 -36.98 30.95
N TRP A 557 -5.54 -37.82 31.86
CA TRP A 557 -6.44 -37.42 32.94
C TRP A 557 -5.59 -37.23 34.20
N VAL A 558 -5.42 -36.01 34.68
CA VAL A 558 -4.50 -35.74 35.81
C VAL A 558 -5.28 -35.43 37.07
N ALA A 559 -4.78 -35.86 38.23
CA ALA A 559 -5.29 -35.47 39.54
C ALA A 559 -4.32 -34.52 40.27
N GLU A 560 -4.83 -33.39 40.77
CA GLU A 560 -4.14 -32.53 41.71
C GLU A 560 -5.15 -31.67 42.48
N TYR A 561 -5.05 -31.70 43.82
CA TYR A 561 -6.02 -31.02 44.68
C TYR A 561 -5.35 -29.89 45.44
N ALA A 562 -5.97 -28.71 45.41
CA ALA A 562 -5.52 -27.57 46.21
C ALA A 562 -5.63 -27.83 47.71
N THR A 563 -6.73 -28.48 48.09
CA THR A 563 -7.12 -28.78 49.47
C THR A 563 -8.07 -29.98 49.48
N THR A 564 -8.34 -30.54 50.65
CA THR A 564 -9.39 -31.55 50.87
C THR A 564 -10.75 -30.93 51.26
N ALA A 565 -10.88 -29.60 51.20
CA ALA A 565 -12.13 -28.93 51.52
C ALA A 565 -13.17 -29.16 50.42
N SER A 566 -14.45 -29.27 50.82
CA SER A 566 -15.52 -29.50 49.85
C SER A 566 -15.71 -28.30 48.92
N THR A 567 -15.94 -28.57 47.64
CA THR A 567 -16.13 -27.55 46.61
C THR A 567 -17.13 -28.01 45.54
N GLY A 568 -17.60 -27.08 44.72
CA GLY A 568 -18.40 -27.38 43.53
C GLY A 568 -17.57 -27.25 42.27
N TYR A 569 -18.25 -27.12 41.13
CA TYR A 569 -17.55 -26.91 39.85
C TYR A 569 -16.74 -25.62 39.80
N GLN A 570 -15.52 -25.72 39.25
CA GLN A 570 -14.59 -24.60 39.06
C GLN A 570 -14.25 -24.45 37.58
N SER A 571 -14.35 -23.23 37.05
CA SER A 571 -13.98 -22.92 35.67
C SER A 571 -12.46 -22.80 35.47
N ASP A 572 -11.72 -22.54 36.55
CA ASP A 572 -10.28 -22.37 36.58
C ASP A 572 -9.73 -22.98 37.88
N PRO A 573 -9.71 -24.32 37.99
CA PRO A 573 -9.25 -25.01 39.19
C PRO A 573 -7.76 -24.76 39.44
N TRP A 574 -7.40 -24.64 40.72
CA TRP A 574 -6.00 -24.45 41.11
C TRP A 574 -5.13 -25.64 40.71
N THR A 575 -3.91 -25.35 40.27
CA THR A 575 -2.83 -26.31 40.07
C THR A 575 -1.51 -25.66 40.47
N ASN A 576 -0.51 -26.46 40.87
CA ASN A 576 0.81 -25.91 41.16
C ASN A 576 1.51 -25.39 39.86
N ASN A 577 2.58 -24.62 40.01
CA ASN A 577 3.35 -24.09 38.86
C ASN A 577 4.21 -25.15 38.14
N GLY A 578 4.13 -26.42 38.50
CA GLY A 578 4.80 -27.53 37.82
C GLY A 578 4.18 -27.82 36.45
N ASP A 579 4.99 -28.38 35.55
CA ASP A 579 4.51 -28.90 34.27
C ASP A 579 3.74 -30.22 34.44
N TYR A 580 3.23 -30.77 33.33
CA TYR A 580 2.56 -32.07 33.27
C TYR A 580 3.48 -33.15 32.71
N GLY A 581 4.78 -33.05 32.97
CA GLY A 581 5.79 -33.98 32.48
C GLY A 581 5.91 -33.98 30.96
N ALA A 582 5.61 -35.12 30.33
CA ALA A 582 5.69 -35.26 28.87
C ALA A 582 4.48 -34.65 28.12
N TRP A 583 3.42 -34.26 28.82
CA TRP A 583 2.26 -33.60 28.24
C TRP A 583 2.39 -32.07 28.37
N SER A 584 1.96 -31.34 27.34
CA SER A 584 1.89 -29.87 27.41
C SER A 584 0.68 -29.38 28.21
N THR A 585 -0.43 -30.12 28.16
CA THR A 585 -1.68 -29.85 28.88
C THR A 585 -2.41 -31.18 29.14
N PRO A 586 -3.15 -31.32 30.24
CA PRO A 586 -4.03 -32.46 30.44
C PRO A 586 -5.23 -32.41 29.49
N THR A 587 -5.79 -33.58 29.19
CA THR A 587 -7.07 -33.77 28.51
C THR A 587 -8.22 -33.57 29.50
N ILE A 588 -8.12 -34.18 30.69
CA ILE A 588 -9.07 -34.03 31.80
C ILE A 588 -8.28 -33.69 33.07
N PHE A 589 -8.79 -32.79 33.90
CA PHE A 589 -8.20 -32.47 35.20
C PHE A 589 -9.21 -32.72 36.33
N GLN A 590 -8.90 -33.70 37.17
CA GLN A 590 -9.59 -33.97 38.43
C GLN A 590 -8.98 -33.07 39.51
N TYR A 591 -9.76 -32.11 40.01
CA TYR A 591 -9.25 -31.06 40.91
C TYR A 591 -9.76 -31.16 42.35
N THR A 592 -10.59 -32.15 42.64
CA THR A 592 -11.04 -32.47 44.00
C THR A 592 -11.56 -33.89 44.08
N ASP A 593 -11.36 -34.51 45.24
CA ASP A 593 -11.96 -35.77 45.69
C ASP A 593 -13.18 -35.56 46.63
N ASN A 594 -13.57 -34.30 46.84
CA ASN A 594 -14.56 -33.91 47.86
C ASN A 594 -15.62 -32.95 47.30
N GLY A 595 -16.02 -33.19 46.05
CA GLY A 595 -17.05 -32.44 45.35
C GLY A 595 -18.42 -32.55 45.99
N SER A 596 -19.12 -31.41 46.11
CA SER A 596 -20.53 -31.36 46.53
C SER A 596 -21.39 -30.78 45.42
N LEU A 597 -22.23 -31.62 44.83
CA LEU A 597 -23.17 -31.25 43.78
C LEU A 597 -24.61 -31.52 44.22
N SER A 598 -25.51 -30.58 43.91
CA SER A 598 -26.94 -30.81 44.11
C SER A 598 -27.39 -32.05 43.36
N GLY A 599 -28.18 -32.90 44.01
CA GLY A 599 -28.68 -34.16 43.45
C GLY A 599 -27.99 -35.41 44.01
N TYR A 600 -26.87 -35.26 44.71
CA TYR A 600 -26.18 -36.36 45.41
C TYR A 600 -25.72 -35.92 46.79
N GLY A 601 -25.93 -36.79 47.79
CA GLY A 601 -25.63 -36.47 49.20
C GLY A 601 -24.21 -36.80 49.64
N GLY A 602 -23.45 -37.53 48.82
CA GLY A 602 -22.05 -37.90 49.08
C GLY A 602 -21.06 -37.00 48.35
N ALA A 603 -19.77 -37.27 48.58
CA ALA A 603 -18.68 -36.64 47.84
C ALA A 603 -18.55 -37.25 46.43
N LEU A 604 -18.16 -36.41 45.47
CA LEU A 604 -17.83 -36.79 44.10
C LEU A 604 -16.45 -36.25 43.72
N ASP A 605 -15.74 -36.99 42.91
CA ASP A 605 -14.50 -36.55 42.30
C ASP A 605 -14.89 -35.65 41.11
N LEU A 606 -14.45 -34.37 41.10
CA LEU A 606 -14.89 -33.41 40.07
C LEU A 606 -13.81 -33.17 39.03
N ASP A 607 -14.26 -33.23 37.77
CA ASP A 607 -13.40 -33.16 36.60
C ASP A 607 -13.71 -31.97 35.71
N LEU A 608 -12.66 -31.43 35.10
CA LEU A 608 -12.72 -30.47 34.01
C LEU A 608 -12.08 -31.06 32.76
N PHE A 609 -12.89 -31.33 31.74
CA PHE A 609 -12.41 -31.72 30.41
C PHE A 609 -12.07 -30.46 29.61
N TYR A 610 -10.85 -30.41 29.04
CA TYR A 610 -10.40 -29.31 28.19
C TYR A 610 -10.78 -29.56 26.72
N GLY A 611 -12.08 -29.56 26.47
CA GLY A 611 -12.69 -29.64 25.14
C GLY A 611 -14.21 -29.49 25.18
N ASP A 612 -14.86 -29.71 24.05
CA ASP A 612 -16.32 -29.74 23.88
C ASP A 612 -16.90 -31.14 23.55
N PHE A 613 -18.19 -31.22 23.23
CA PHE A 613 -18.89 -32.48 22.98
C PHE A 613 -18.31 -33.22 21.76
N GLU A 614 -17.88 -32.47 20.74
CA GLU A 614 -17.24 -32.98 19.54
C GLU A 614 -15.82 -33.50 19.83
N ASP A 615 -15.05 -32.78 20.65
CA ASP A 615 -13.74 -33.24 21.11
C ASP A 615 -13.85 -34.56 21.88
N TRP A 616 -14.86 -34.70 22.74
CA TRP A 616 -15.15 -35.96 23.45
C TRP A 616 -15.46 -37.10 22.48
N ASP A 617 -16.29 -36.84 21.47
CA ASP A 617 -16.67 -37.84 20.47
C ASP A 617 -15.47 -38.31 19.64
N ARG A 618 -14.51 -37.42 19.33
CA ARG A 618 -13.25 -37.82 18.69
C ARG A 618 -12.42 -38.75 19.57
N LEU A 619 -12.36 -38.47 20.88
CA LEU A 619 -11.69 -39.37 21.84
C LEU A 619 -12.40 -40.72 21.95
N ALA A 620 -13.72 -40.77 21.76
CA ALA A 620 -14.52 -42.00 21.72
C ALA A 620 -14.43 -42.75 20.37
N GLY A 621 -13.59 -42.29 19.43
CA GLY A 621 -13.36 -42.95 18.14
C GLY A 621 -14.41 -42.66 17.06
N LEU A 622 -15.25 -41.64 17.24
CA LEU A 622 -16.20 -41.21 16.21
C LEU A 622 -15.51 -40.38 15.12
N ALA A 623 -15.77 -40.73 13.86
CA ALA A 623 -15.29 -39.97 12.71
C ALA A 623 -16.18 -38.75 12.47
N TYR A 624 -15.54 -37.58 12.25
CA TYR A 624 -16.19 -36.33 11.87
C TYR A 624 -15.85 -35.94 10.44
#